data_AF-A0A3Q2P0L0-F1
#
_entry.id   AF-A0A3Q2P0L0-F1
#
_cell.length_a   1.000
_cell.length_b   1.000
_cell.length_c   1.000
_cell.angle_alpha   90.00
_cell.angle_beta   90.00
_cell.angle_gamma   90.00
#
_symmetry.space_group_name_H-M   'P 1'
#
loop_
_entity.id
_entity.type
_entity.pdbx_description
1 polymer ?
#
loop_
_entity_poly.entity_id
_entity_poly.type
_entity_poly.pdbx_seq_one_letter_code
_entity_poly.pdbx_strand_id
1 'polypeptide(L)'
;YCAFHLGDYKRAMEDYKSLTMRPDCPADVWVYLGCALFFLGLYKEAEEAASKGIDFSRTVLAYYNALCIDRSAELKNLIDISSCSFEFAKELIRHNLVVFRGGEGALQVLPPLIDVIPEARLNLVIYYLRQDDVQEAYNLIQDLVPITPQEYILKGVVNAALGQEIGSRDHLKIAQQFFQLVGGSASECDTIPGRQCMASCFFLLRQFEDVLIYLNSVKGYFYNDDTFNFNYAQAKAVLGNYKEAEEVFLLIQNEKIKNDYVYLSWLARCYIMNQKGQLAWELYLKMGTSSDSFSLLQLIANDCYKMGQFYYAAKAFDALEKLDPGSNYWEGKRGACVGIFQLILANKEPKETLKEVLALLRNSGNPQVEYIIRILRKWAKDNRVLLS
;
A
#
# COMPACT_ATOMS: atom_id res chain seq x y z
N TYR A 1 -31.73 21.02 -23.50
CA TYR A 1 -31.23 21.53 -22.19
C TYR A 1 -31.79 20.74 -21.02
N CYS A 2 -33.11 20.78 -20.75
CA CYS A 2 -33.71 20.03 -19.62
C CYS A 2 -33.42 18.52 -19.66
N ALA A 3 -33.53 17.88 -20.84
CA ALA A 3 -33.21 16.45 -20.99
C ALA A 3 -31.77 16.10 -20.61
N PHE A 4 -30.81 16.97 -20.96
CA PHE A 4 -29.39 16.77 -20.65
C PHE A 4 -29.12 16.81 -19.14
N HIS A 5 -29.72 17.78 -18.43
CA HIS A 5 -29.56 17.91 -16.97
C HIS A 5 -30.35 16.85 -16.17
N LEU A 6 -31.31 16.17 -16.80
CA LEU A 6 -32.00 15.01 -16.24
C LEU A 6 -31.24 13.68 -16.48
N GLY A 7 -30.06 13.72 -17.12
CA GLY A 7 -29.27 12.55 -17.47
C GLY A 7 -29.78 11.77 -18.69
N ASP A 8 -30.82 12.25 -19.37
CA ASP A 8 -31.32 11.68 -20.62
C ASP A 8 -30.52 12.23 -21.82
N TYR A 9 -29.27 11.80 -21.89
CA TYR A 9 -28.30 12.27 -22.89
C TYR A 9 -28.70 11.87 -24.32
N LYS A 10 -29.41 10.75 -24.50
CA LYS A 10 -29.86 10.28 -25.81
C LYS A 10 -30.93 11.22 -26.38
N ARG A 11 -31.95 11.54 -25.60
CA ARG A 11 -32.98 12.49 -26.01
C ARG A 11 -32.40 13.90 -26.22
N ALA A 12 -31.49 14.33 -25.33
CA ALA A 12 -30.80 15.60 -25.50
C ALA A 12 -30.01 15.68 -26.80
N MET A 13 -29.30 14.61 -27.16
CA MET A 13 -28.55 14.51 -28.42
C MET A 13 -29.46 14.59 -29.65
N GLU A 14 -30.59 13.87 -29.65
CA GLU A 14 -31.57 13.90 -30.75
C GLU A 14 -32.16 15.32 -30.93
N ASP A 15 -32.54 15.97 -29.82
CA ASP A 15 -33.06 17.34 -29.83
C ASP A 15 -32.02 18.34 -30.36
N TYR A 16 -30.77 18.29 -29.89
CA TYR A 16 -29.71 19.18 -30.37
C TYR A 16 -29.36 18.92 -31.84
N LYS A 17 -29.32 17.66 -32.27
CA LYS A 17 -29.06 17.30 -33.67
C LYS A 17 -30.17 17.82 -34.60
N SER A 18 -31.43 17.82 -34.15
CA SER A 18 -32.52 18.42 -34.92
C SER A 18 -32.37 19.95 -35.08
N LEU A 19 -31.85 20.62 -34.04
CA LEU A 19 -31.61 22.06 -34.04
C LEU A 19 -30.45 22.44 -34.97
N THR A 20 -29.42 21.60 -35.07
CA THR A 20 -28.29 21.82 -36.01
C THR A 20 -28.68 21.81 -37.49
N MET A 21 -29.85 21.29 -37.83
CA MET A 21 -30.36 21.30 -39.20
C MET A 21 -31.05 22.62 -39.59
N ARG A 22 -31.22 23.55 -38.64
CA ARG A 22 -31.84 24.85 -38.91
C ARG A 22 -30.81 25.86 -39.45
N PRO A 23 -31.17 26.69 -40.45
CA PRO A 23 -30.25 27.63 -41.08
C PRO A 23 -29.78 28.76 -40.16
N ASP A 24 -30.50 29.01 -39.06
CA ASP A 24 -30.22 30.01 -38.02
C ASP A 24 -29.67 29.38 -36.72
N CYS A 25 -29.13 28.16 -36.80
CA CYS A 25 -28.64 27.43 -35.63
C CYS A 25 -27.52 28.22 -34.91
N PRO A 26 -27.70 28.56 -33.63
CA PRO A 26 -26.63 29.13 -32.82
C PRO A 26 -25.45 28.17 -32.72
N ALA A 27 -24.23 28.70 -32.79
CA ALA A 27 -23.02 27.88 -32.73
C ALA A 27 -22.84 27.15 -31.39
N ASP A 28 -23.48 27.61 -30.31
CA ASP A 28 -23.52 26.95 -29.00
C ASP A 28 -24.27 25.61 -29.01
N VAL A 29 -25.21 25.42 -29.95
CA VAL A 29 -25.97 24.17 -30.06
C VAL A 29 -25.07 22.99 -30.44
N TRP A 30 -24.06 23.23 -31.28
CA TRP A 30 -23.06 22.23 -31.65
C TRP A 30 -22.24 21.74 -30.44
N VAL A 31 -22.05 22.61 -29.46
CA VAL A 31 -21.37 22.32 -28.20
C VAL A 31 -22.22 21.42 -27.33
N TYR A 32 -23.50 21.78 -27.15
CA TYR A 32 -24.42 20.99 -26.35
C TYR A 32 -24.67 19.60 -26.96
N LEU A 33 -24.69 19.50 -28.29
CA LEU A 33 -24.71 18.25 -29.02
C LEU A 33 -23.46 17.42 -28.72
N GLY A 34 -22.28 18.02 -28.81
CA GLY A 34 -21.02 17.34 -28.53
C GLY A 34 -20.90 16.86 -27.08
N CYS A 35 -21.37 17.63 -26.09
CA CYS A 35 -21.46 17.18 -24.70
C CYS A 35 -22.39 15.98 -24.54
N ALA A 36 -23.55 15.97 -25.21
CA ALA A 36 -24.48 14.84 -25.16
C ALA A 36 -23.88 13.58 -25.79
N LEU A 37 -23.17 13.72 -26.92
CA LEU A 37 -22.46 12.63 -27.58
C LEU A 37 -21.32 12.07 -26.71
N PHE A 38 -20.61 12.94 -25.98
CA PHE A 38 -19.57 12.55 -25.04
C PHE A 38 -20.10 11.67 -23.91
N PHE A 39 -21.18 12.09 -23.23
CA PHE A 39 -21.80 11.29 -22.17
C PHE A 39 -22.43 9.98 -22.66
N LEU A 40 -22.63 9.83 -23.97
CA LEU A 40 -23.06 8.58 -24.62
C LEU A 40 -21.89 7.70 -25.10
N GLY A 41 -20.64 8.14 -24.92
CA GLY A 41 -19.44 7.41 -25.36
C GLY A 41 -19.14 7.50 -26.85
N LEU A 42 -19.81 8.40 -27.58
CA LEU A 42 -19.66 8.59 -29.03
C LEU A 42 -18.58 9.64 -29.32
N TYR A 43 -17.34 9.37 -28.90
CA TYR A 43 -16.26 10.37 -28.82
C TYR A 43 -15.86 11.00 -30.17
N LYS A 44 -15.83 10.21 -31.26
CA LYS A 44 -15.52 10.72 -32.61
C LYS A 44 -16.58 11.71 -33.10
N GLU A 45 -17.84 11.42 -32.82
CA GLU A 45 -18.97 12.25 -33.20
C GLU A 45 -19.04 13.50 -32.32
N ALA A 46 -18.68 13.36 -31.04
CA ALA A 46 -18.53 14.47 -30.12
C ALA A 46 -17.45 15.47 -30.59
N GLU A 47 -16.31 14.96 -31.07
CA GLU A 47 -15.24 15.78 -31.65
C GLU A 47 -15.68 16.49 -32.94
N GLU A 48 -16.36 15.78 -33.84
CA GLU A 48 -16.87 16.38 -35.08
C GLU A 48 -17.93 17.46 -34.79
N ALA A 49 -18.81 17.24 -33.81
CA ALA A 49 -19.77 18.24 -33.36
C ALA A 49 -19.06 19.44 -32.71
N ALA A 50 -18.04 19.20 -31.87
CA ALA A 50 -17.22 20.24 -31.27
C ALA A 50 -16.57 21.15 -32.32
N SER A 51 -16.08 20.55 -33.42
CA SER A 51 -15.38 21.27 -34.50
C SER A 51 -16.25 22.33 -35.19
N LYS A 52 -17.58 22.17 -35.13
CA LYS A 52 -18.58 23.05 -35.74
C LYS A 52 -19.12 24.13 -34.78
N GLY A 53 -18.74 24.07 -33.50
CA GLY A 53 -19.11 25.05 -32.47
C GLY A 53 -18.13 26.22 -32.34
N ILE A 54 -18.41 27.15 -31.42
CA ILE A 54 -17.55 28.32 -31.15
C ILE A 54 -16.19 27.87 -30.59
N ASP A 55 -15.11 28.57 -30.92
CA ASP A 55 -13.71 28.26 -30.52
C ASP A 55 -13.53 27.92 -29.03
N PHE A 56 -14.21 28.65 -28.13
CA PHE A 56 -14.17 28.39 -26.68
C PHE A 56 -14.66 26.98 -26.34
N SER A 57 -15.77 26.59 -26.94
CA SER A 57 -16.44 25.33 -26.67
C SER A 57 -15.88 24.16 -27.46
N ARG A 58 -15.32 24.41 -28.66
CA ARG A 58 -14.53 23.44 -29.43
C ARG A 58 -13.33 22.96 -28.60
N THR A 59 -12.63 23.91 -27.97
CA THR A 59 -11.43 23.63 -27.18
C THR A 59 -11.78 22.85 -25.91
N VAL A 60 -12.84 23.24 -25.18
CA VAL A 60 -13.27 22.56 -23.94
C VAL A 60 -13.73 21.12 -24.21
N LEU A 61 -14.48 20.87 -25.29
CA LEU A 61 -14.99 19.52 -25.57
C LEU A 61 -13.93 18.59 -26.18
N ALA A 62 -13.06 19.10 -27.07
CA ALA A 62 -11.88 18.37 -27.53
C ALA A 62 -10.93 18.03 -26.37
N TYR A 63 -10.85 18.92 -25.37
CA TYR A 63 -10.10 18.74 -24.14
C TYR A 63 -10.68 17.65 -23.22
N TYR A 64 -12.00 17.60 -23.02
CA TYR A 64 -12.66 16.49 -22.29
C TYR A 64 -12.51 15.13 -22.99
N ASN A 65 -12.58 15.11 -24.32
CA ASN A 65 -12.32 13.91 -25.12
C ASN A 65 -10.88 13.40 -24.95
N ALA A 66 -9.88 14.30 -24.95
CA ALA A 66 -8.48 13.93 -24.77
C ALA A 66 -8.14 13.46 -23.34
N LEU A 67 -8.81 14.02 -22.33
CA LEU A 67 -8.73 13.61 -20.91
C LEU A 67 -9.23 12.18 -20.68
N CYS A 68 -10.26 11.73 -21.39
CA CYS A 68 -10.81 10.37 -21.24
C CYS A 68 -10.07 9.28 -22.05
N ILE A 69 -9.19 9.66 -22.98
CA ILE A 69 -8.50 8.74 -23.90
C ILE A 69 -6.98 8.67 -23.62
N ASP A 70 -6.51 9.29 -22.54
CA ASP A 70 -5.09 9.31 -22.12
C ASP A 70 -4.13 9.83 -23.22
N ARG A 71 -4.54 10.90 -23.92
CA ARG A 71 -3.77 11.50 -25.02
C ARG A 71 -2.99 12.74 -24.56
N SER A 72 -1.97 12.51 -23.75
CA SER A 72 -1.11 13.58 -23.19
C SER A 72 -0.41 14.46 -24.24
N ALA A 73 -0.18 13.94 -25.45
CA ALA A 73 0.43 14.69 -26.55
C ALA A 73 -0.54 15.71 -27.20
N GLU A 74 -1.82 15.36 -27.31
CA GLU A 74 -2.84 16.25 -27.88
C GLU A 74 -3.19 17.39 -26.91
N LEU A 75 -3.10 17.15 -25.59
CA LEU A 75 -3.25 18.18 -24.57
C LEU A 75 -2.24 19.33 -24.72
N LYS A 76 -0.98 19.03 -25.07
CA LYS A 76 0.07 20.07 -25.24
C LYS A 76 -0.23 20.98 -26.43
N ASN A 77 -0.65 20.42 -27.56
CA ASN A 77 -1.00 21.20 -28.75
C ASN A 77 -2.19 22.14 -28.49
N LEU A 78 -3.16 21.74 -27.67
CA LEU A 78 -4.29 22.60 -27.29
C LEU A 78 -3.88 23.80 -26.42
N ILE A 79 -2.85 23.64 -25.58
CA ILE A 79 -2.30 24.74 -24.76
C ILE A 79 -1.68 25.82 -25.66
N ASP A 80 -0.95 25.41 -26.69
CA ASP A 80 -0.22 26.32 -27.60
C ASP A 80 -1.16 27.10 -28.54
N ILE A 81 -2.37 26.62 -28.79
CA ILE A 81 -3.35 27.23 -29.72
C ILE A 81 -4.22 28.31 -29.03
N SER A 82 -4.25 28.40 -27.69
CA SER A 82 -5.20 29.26 -26.95
C SER A 82 -4.63 30.64 -26.54
N SER A 83 -5.37 31.73 -26.81
CA SER A 83 -4.99 33.12 -26.51
C SER A 83 -5.34 33.57 -25.07
N CYS A 84 -5.07 34.82 -24.68
CA CYS A 84 -5.15 35.35 -23.30
C CYS A 84 -6.53 35.25 -22.59
N SER A 85 -7.62 34.92 -23.29
CA SER A 85 -8.95 34.70 -22.69
C SER A 85 -9.13 33.31 -22.05
N PHE A 86 -8.05 32.51 -22.00
CA PHE A 86 -8.07 31.07 -21.69
C PHE A 86 -7.21 30.68 -20.47
N GLU A 87 -6.84 31.62 -19.60
CA GLU A 87 -5.89 31.34 -18.50
C GLU A 87 -6.40 30.26 -17.53
N PHE A 88 -7.67 30.35 -17.08
CA PHE A 88 -8.27 29.33 -16.21
C PHE A 88 -8.30 27.93 -16.85
N ALA A 89 -8.57 27.86 -18.16
CA ALA A 89 -8.52 26.59 -18.88
C ALA A 89 -7.10 26.02 -18.87
N LYS A 90 -6.08 26.85 -19.20
CA LYS A 90 -4.66 26.46 -19.15
C LYS A 90 -4.22 25.99 -17.76
N GLU A 91 -4.67 26.66 -16.71
CA GLU A 91 -4.43 26.28 -15.31
C GLU A 91 -5.02 24.91 -14.97
N LEU A 92 -6.28 24.66 -15.37
CA LEU A 92 -6.91 23.34 -15.23
C LEU A 92 -6.19 22.25 -16.03
N ILE A 93 -5.67 22.56 -17.22
CA ILE A 93 -4.84 21.63 -18.01
C ILE A 93 -3.58 21.27 -17.25
N ARG A 94 -2.84 22.28 -16.77
CA ARG A 94 -1.60 22.07 -16.04
C ARG A 94 -1.86 21.25 -14.77
N HIS A 95 -2.91 21.58 -14.02
CA HIS A 95 -3.36 20.82 -12.87
C HIS A 95 -3.58 19.34 -13.21
N ASN A 96 -4.42 19.06 -14.21
CA ASN A 96 -4.75 17.69 -14.58
C ASN A 96 -3.53 16.92 -15.09
N LEU A 97 -2.65 17.55 -15.87
CA LEU A 97 -1.40 16.93 -16.32
C LEU A 97 -0.51 16.49 -15.17
N VAL A 98 -0.41 17.26 -14.09
CA VAL A 98 0.32 16.87 -12.88
C VAL A 98 -0.30 15.59 -12.29
N VAL A 99 -1.63 15.54 -12.16
CA VAL A 99 -2.33 14.38 -11.59
C VAL A 99 -2.09 13.12 -12.45
N PHE A 100 -2.22 13.22 -13.78
CA PHE A 100 -2.00 12.09 -14.68
C PHE A 100 -0.55 11.61 -14.74
N ARG A 101 0.42 12.50 -14.53
CA ARG A 101 1.85 12.16 -14.46
C ARG A 101 2.29 11.77 -13.05
N GLY A 102 1.36 11.40 -12.17
CA GLY A 102 1.68 10.92 -10.84
C GLY A 102 2.31 11.96 -9.92
N GLY A 103 2.15 13.26 -10.22
CA GLY A 103 2.71 14.36 -9.42
C GLY A 103 3.94 15.04 -10.02
N GLU A 104 4.38 14.65 -11.23
CA GLU A 104 5.50 15.33 -11.90
C GLU A 104 5.18 16.83 -12.10
N GLY A 105 6.02 17.71 -11.55
CA GLY A 105 5.82 19.16 -11.61
C GLY A 105 4.81 19.72 -10.60
N ALA A 106 4.33 18.92 -9.64
CA ALA A 106 3.30 19.31 -8.68
C ALA A 106 3.64 20.61 -7.93
N LEU A 107 4.87 20.75 -7.44
CA LEU A 107 5.29 21.93 -6.66
C LEU A 107 5.33 23.23 -7.48
N GLN A 108 5.45 23.14 -8.80
CA GLN A 108 5.46 24.31 -9.68
C GLN A 108 4.04 24.74 -10.06
N VAL A 109 3.12 23.77 -10.15
CA VAL A 109 1.81 23.96 -10.75
C VAL A 109 0.69 24.06 -9.71
N LEU A 110 0.68 23.22 -8.68
CA LEU A 110 -0.45 23.12 -7.74
C LEU A 110 -0.52 24.25 -6.70
N PRO A 111 0.58 24.73 -6.09
CA PRO A 111 0.52 25.81 -5.09
C PRO A 111 -0.21 27.09 -5.55
N PRO A 112 0.03 27.64 -6.76
CA PRO A 112 -0.70 28.84 -7.20
C PRO A 112 -2.17 28.57 -7.55
N LEU A 113 -2.57 27.30 -7.68
CA LEU A 113 -3.94 26.90 -8.01
C LEU A 113 -4.79 26.59 -6.77
N ILE A 114 -4.21 26.68 -5.57
CA ILE A 114 -4.95 26.59 -4.32
C ILE A 114 -5.96 27.75 -4.28
N ASP A 115 -7.21 27.45 -3.93
CA ASP A 115 -8.37 28.36 -3.93
C ASP A 115 -8.84 28.83 -5.33
N VAL A 116 -8.13 28.43 -6.41
CA VAL A 116 -8.59 28.58 -7.80
C VAL A 116 -9.30 27.31 -8.27
N ILE A 117 -8.70 26.16 -7.98
CA ILE A 117 -9.24 24.82 -8.28
C ILE A 117 -9.46 24.10 -6.95
N PRO A 118 -10.69 23.64 -6.64
CA PRO A 118 -10.99 22.95 -5.38
C PRO A 118 -10.07 21.75 -5.10
N GLU A 119 -9.75 20.98 -6.13
CA GLU A 119 -8.95 19.76 -6.05
C GLU A 119 -7.45 20.01 -5.94
N ALA A 120 -6.95 21.22 -6.26
CA ALA A 120 -5.51 21.50 -6.28
C ALA A 120 -4.87 21.29 -4.90
N ARG A 121 -5.54 21.73 -3.83
CA ARG A 121 -5.09 21.51 -2.45
C ARG A 121 -5.02 20.02 -2.13
N LEU A 122 -6.06 19.25 -2.46
CA LEU A 122 -6.14 17.82 -2.16
C LEU A 122 -5.06 17.04 -2.92
N ASN A 123 -4.85 17.35 -4.20
CA ASN A 123 -3.83 16.71 -5.02
C ASN A 123 -2.42 17.04 -4.54
N LEU A 124 -2.19 18.26 -4.04
CA LEU A 124 -0.90 18.62 -3.44
C LEU A 124 -0.65 17.89 -2.12
N VAL A 125 -1.68 17.73 -1.28
CA VAL A 125 -1.60 16.90 -0.06
C VAL A 125 -1.28 15.44 -0.41
N ILE A 126 -1.94 14.86 -1.42
CA ILE A 126 -1.65 13.50 -1.90
C ILE A 126 -0.22 13.40 -2.41
N TYR A 127 0.28 14.41 -3.11
CA TYR A 127 1.66 14.47 -3.57
C TYR A 127 2.64 14.40 -2.39
N TYR A 128 2.47 15.23 -1.37
CA TYR A 128 3.34 15.20 -0.18
C TYR A 128 3.29 13.86 0.55
N LEU A 129 2.09 13.27 0.72
CA LEU A 129 1.95 11.94 1.33
C LEU A 129 2.71 10.86 0.54
N ARG A 130 2.75 10.93 -0.80
CA ARG A 130 3.50 9.97 -1.63
C ARG A 130 5.02 10.13 -1.50
N GLN A 131 5.50 11.31 -1.12
CA GLN A 131 6.92 11.59 -0.84
C GLN A 131 7.30 11.33 0.61
N ASP A 132 6.38 10.80 1.43
CA ASP A 132 6.50 10.66 2.89
C ASP A 132 6.63 12.01 3.66
N ASP A 133 6.30 13.14 3.02
CA ASP A 133 6.32 14.47 3.64
C ASP A 133 5.02 14.75 4.41
N VAL A 134 4.77 13.99 5.48
CA VAL A 134 3.49 14.01 6.22
C VAL A 134 3.23 15.36 6.90
N GLN A 135 4.26 16.05 7.38
CA GLN A 135 4.11 17.34 8.05
C GLN A 135 3.59 18.42 7.10
N GLU A 136 4.10 18.47 5.87
CA GLU A 136 3.63 19.43 4.85
C GLU A 136 2.21 19.09 4.39
N ALA A 137 1.89 17.80 4.26
CA ALA A 137 0.53 17.34 4.00
C ALA A 137 -0.45 17.79 5.11
N TYR A 138 -0.03 17.71 6.38
CA TYR A 138 -0.82 18.17 7.52
C TYR A 138 -1.01 19.69 7.53
N ASN A 139 0.07 20.44 7.30
CA ASN A 139 0.04 21.91 7.29
C ASN A 139 -0.99 22.46 6.29
N LEU A 140 -1.17 21.78 5.15
CA LEU A 140 -2.13 22.17 4.11
C LEU A 140 -3.60 21.82 4.42
N ILE A 141 -3.87 20.84 5.29
CA ILE A 141 -5.24 20.31 5.49
C ILE A 141 -5.79 20.53 6.91
N GLN A 142 -4.96 20.92 7.88
CA GLN A 142 -5.37 21.05 9.28
C GLN A 142 -6.57 21.99 9.46
N ASP A 143 -6.56 23.15 8.79
CA ASP A 143 -7.58 24.19 8.90
C ASP A 143 -8.76 23.99 7.92
N LEU A 144 -8.66 23.02 7.01
CA LEU A 144 -9.73 22.72 6.06
C LEU A 144 -10.94 22.13 6.81
N VAL A 145 -12.11 22.75 6.69
CA VAL A 145 -13.37 22.17 7.16
C VAL A 145 -13.92 21.28 6.05
N PRO A 146 -13.88 19.94 6.19
CA PRO A 146 -14.31 19.03 5.14
C PRO A 146 -15.82 19.12 4.90
N ILE A 147 -16.21 19.21 3.63
CA ILE A 147 -17.59 19.23 3.15
C ILE A 147 -17.87 18.11 2.15
N THR A 148 -16.84 17.59 1.48
CA THR A 148 -16.97 16.44 0.56
C THR A 148 -16.39 15.16 1.19
N PRO A 149 -16.88 13.96 0.80
CA PRO A 149 -16.31 12.70 1.27
C PRO A 149 -14.80 12.61 1.05
N GLN A 150 -14.29 13.08 -0.10
CA GLN A 150 -12.87 13.06 -0.44
C GLN A 150 -12.03 13.86 0.57
N GLU A 151 -12.51 15.02 0.99
CA GLU A 151 -11.85 15.85 2.01
C GLU A 151 -11.83 15.17 3.38
N TYR A 152 -12.95 14.55 3.78
CA TYR A 152 -13.01 13.77 5.01
C TYR A 152 -12.01 12.60 5.00
N ILE A 153 -11.96 11.84 3.89
CA ILE A 153 -11.04 10.72 3.72
C ILE A 153 -9.60 11.22 3.84
N LEU A 154 -9.24 12.26 3.09
CA LEU A 154 -7.87 12.75 3.05
C LEU A 154 -7.43 13.31 4.40
N LYS A 155 -8.32 14.03 5.10
CA LYS A 155 -8.05 14.51 6.45
C LYS A 155 -7.87 13.35 7.43
N GLY A 156 -8.64 12.26 7.27
CA GLY A 156 -8.45 11.01 8.01
C GLY A 156 -7.09 10.36 7.74
N VAL A 157 -6.69 10.23 6.47
CA VAL A 157 -5.39 9.66 6.07
C VAL A 157 -4.21 10.45 6.62
N VAL A 158 -4.24 11.78 6.50
CA VAL A 158 -3.16 12.64 6.99
C VAL A 158 -3.04 12.55 8.51
N ASN A 159 -4.16 12.54 9.24
CA ASN A 159 -4.13 12.34 10.70
C ASN A 159 -3.65 10.93 11.07
N ALA A 160 -3.98 9.89 10.30
CA ALA A 160 -3.49 8.54 10.53
C ALA A 160 -1.96 8.47 10.34
N ALA A 161 -1.46 9.03 9.24
CA ALA A 161 -0.03 9.08 8.93
C ALA A 161 0.75 9.86 9.99
N LEU A 162 0.31 11.08 10.31
CA LEU A 162 0.96 11.91 11.33
C LEU A 162 0.91 11.24 12.70
N GLY A 163 -0.25 10.71 13.09
CA GLY A 163 -0.43 10.01 14.36
C GLY A 163 0.49 8.79 14.51
N GLN A 164 0.81 8.10 13.41
CA GLN A 164 1.78 7.00 13.41
C GLN A 164 3.22 7.52 13.54
N GLU A 165 3.59 8.56 12.81
CA GLU A 165 4.95 9.12 12.80
C GLU A 165 5.36 9.71 14.15
N ILE A 166 4.48 10.53 14.77
CA ILE A 166 4.76 11.16 16.06
C ILE A 166 4.23 10.37 17.27
N GLY A 167 3.63 9.21 17.04
CA GLY A 167 3.03 8.39 18.11
C GLY A 167 1.85 9.03 18.83
N SER A 168 1.14 9.96 18.18
CA SER A 168 0.02 10.69 18.77
C SER A 168 -1.29 9.90 18.72
N ARG A 169 -1.78 9.48 19.89
CA ARG A 169 -3.07 8.80 20.03
C ARG A 169 -4.25 9.69 19.67
N ASP A 170 -4.13 10.99 19.81
CA ASP A 170 -5.22 11.93 19.53
C ASP A 170 -5.42 12.07 18.02
N HIS A 171 -4.35 12.17 17.23
CA HIS A 171 -4.44 12.14 15.77
C HIS A 171 -5.01 10.82 15.25
N LEU A 172 -4.62 9.68 15.84
CA LEU A 172 -5.18 8.38 15.46
C LEU A 172 -6.69 8.28 15.74
N LYS A 173 -7.17 8.85 16.86
CA LYS A 173 -8.60 8.93 17.15
C LYS A 173 -9.35 9.83 16.17
N ILE A 174 -8.77 10.97 15.81
CA ILE A 174 -9.35 11.87 14.81
C ILE A 174 -9.47 11.15 13.46
N ALA A 175 -8.42 10.44 13.03
CA ALA A 175 -8.44 9.63 11.82
C ALA A 175 -9.55 8.58 11.85
N GLN A 176 -9.67 7.85 12.97
CA GLN A 176 -10.72 6.86 13.18
C GLN A 176 -12.12 7.47 13.01
N GLN A 177 -12.37 8.64 13.61
CA GLN A 177 -13.66 9.33 13.52
C GLN A 177 -14.00 9.69 12.08
N PHE A 178 -13.05 10.21 11.31
CA PHE A 178 -13.26 10.55 9.90
C PHE A 178 -13.55 9.31 9.05
N PHE A 179 -12.79 8.23 9.24
CA PHE A 179 -13.04 6.98 8.52
C PHE A 179 -14.40 6.38 8.85
N GLN A 180 -14.81 6.42 10.11
CA GLN A 180 -16.13 5.94 10.53
C GLN A 180 -17.27 6.81 9.96
N LEU A 181 -17.09 8.13 9.91
CA LEU A 181 -18.08 9.06 9.37
C LEU A 181 -18.34 8.79 7.87
N VAL A 182 -17.28 8.60 7.09
CA VAL A 182 -17.39 8.30 5.66
C VAL A 182 -17.93 6.89 5.45
N GLY A 183 -17.31 5.88 6.08
CA GLY A 183 -17.68 4.48 5.88
C GLY A 183 -19.06 4.10 6.43
N GLY A 184 -19.56 4.83 7.42
CA GLY A 184 -20.92 4.68 7.97
C GLY A 184 -21.99 5.54 7.27
N SER A 185 -21.60 6.42 6.35
CA SER A 185 -22.56 7.27 5.61
C SER A 185 -23.39 6.43 4.65
N ALA A 186 -24.70 6.69 4.60
CA ALA A 186 -25.62 6.00 3.68
C ALA A 186 -25.28 6.23 2.19
N SER A 187 -24.56 7.31 1.86
CA SER A 187 -24.15 7.61 0.48
C SER A 187 -22.85 6.89 0.08
N GLU A 188 -22.01 6.51 1.04
CA GLU A 188 -20.65 6.02 0.79
C GLU A 188 -20.41 4.59 1.30
N CYS A 189 -21.25 4.04 2.17
CA CYS A 189 -21.01 2.74 2.80
C CYS A 189 -20.86 1.57 1.81
N ASP A 190 -21.54 1.66 0.66
CA ASP A 190 -21.46 0.67 -0.41
C ASP A 190 -20.41 1.00 -1.49
N THR A 191 -19.74 2.14 -1.40
CA THR A 191 -18.69 2.53 -2.33
C THR A 191 -17.35 1.90 -1.93
N ILE A 192 -16.44 1.76 -2.90
CA ILE A 192 -15.08 1.26 -2.62
C ILE A 192 -14.36 2.15 -1.59
N PRO A 193 -14.35 3.49 -1.72
CA PRO A 193 -13.73 4.37 -0.72
C PRO A 193 -14.34 4.24 0.67
N GLY A 194 -15.67 4.12 0.79
CA GLY A 194 -16.31 3.95 2.10
C GLY A 194 -15.90 2.63 2.78
N ARG A 195 -15.80 1.54 2.01
CA ARG A 195 -15.32 0.24 2.52
C ARG A 195 -13.85 0.27 2.90
N GLN A 196 -13.00 0.95 2.13
CA GLN A 196 -11.60 1.19 2.49
C GLN A 196 -11.49 2.02 3.79
N CYS A 197 -12.35 3.01 3.99
CA CYS A 197 -12.40 3.77 5.23
C CYS A 197 -12.77 2.89 6.42
N MET A 198 -13.80 2.05 6.31
CA MET A 198 -14.14 1.12 7.38
C MET A 198 -13.01 0.13 7.67
N ALA A 199 -12.35 -0.41 6.64
CA ALA A 199 -11.17 -1.26 6.83
C ALA A 199 -10.06 -0.51 7.59
N SER A 200 -9.74 0.73 7.22
CA SER A 200 -8.75 1.57 7.91
C SER A 200 -9.15 1.88 9.35
N CYS A 201 -10.44 2.14 9.62
CA CYS A 201 -10.97 2.35 10.96
C CYS A 201 -10.74 1.11 11.85
N PHE A 202 -11.10 -0.08 11.36
CA PHE A 202 -10.91 -1.32 12.10
C PHE A 202 -9.43 -1.71 12.25
N PHE A 203 -8.57 -1.32 11.31
CA PHE A 203 -7.12 -1.42 11.45
C PHE A 203 -6.61 -0.63 12.67
N LEU A 204 -7.03 0.62 12.80
CA LEU A 204 -6.66 1.48 13.94
C LEU A 204 -7.19 0.91 15.27
N LEU A 205 -8.37 0.29 15.24
CA LEU A 205 -8.98 -0.41 16.38
C LEU A 205 -8.37 -1.79 16.67
N ARG A 206 -7.50 -2.30 15.79
CA ARG A 206 -6.94 -3.66 15.85
C ARG A 206 -7.99 -4.78 15.79
N GLN A 207 -9.13 -4.52 15.16
CA GLN A 207 -10.21 -5.50 14.94
C GLN A 207 -10.05 -6.15 13.56
N PHE A 208 -9.08 -7.06 13.44
CA PHE A 208 -8.67 -7.60 12.14
C PHE A 208 -9.69 -8.54 11.48
N GLU A 209 -10.61 -9.13 12.26
CA GLU A 209 -11.73 -9.89 11.71
C GLU A 209 -12.61 -8.99 10.84
N ASP A 210 -12.98 -7.83 11.36
CA ASP A 210 -13.78 -6.83 10.65
C ASP A 210 -13.00 -6.23 9.46
N VAL A 211 -11.70 -5.96 9.62
CA VAL A 211 -10.83 -5.52 8.51
C VAL A 211 -10.97 -6.46 7.30
N LEU A 212 -10.89 -7.77 7.52
CA LEU A 212 -10.99 -8.73 6.42
C LEU A 212 -12.37 -8.77 5.78
N ILE A 213 -13.46 -8.50 6.52
CA ILE A 213 -14.80 -8.39 5.92
C ILE A 213 -14.81 -7.31 4.83
N TYR A 214 -14.31 -6.11 5.15
CA TYR A 214 -14.26 -5.01 4.20
C TYR A 214 -13.26 -5.26 3.07
N LEU A 215 -12.02 -5.66 3.36
CA LEU A 215 -11.02 -5.91 2.33
C LEU A 215 -11.44 -7.03 1.37
N ASN A 216 -12.03 -8.13 1.87
CA ASN A 216 -12.53 -9.20 1.01
C ASN A 216 -13.62 -8.74 0.04
N SER A 217 -14.42 -7.75 0.44
CA SER A 217 -15.51 -7.23 -0.39
C SER A 217 -15.04 -6.36 -1.56
N VAL A 218 -13.82 -5.83 -1.51
CA VAL A 218 -13.24 -4.96 -2.56
C VAL A 218 -12.00 -5.56 -3.23
N LYS A 219 -11.45 -6.68 -2.75
CA LYS A 219 -10.20 -7.27 -3.26
C LYS A 219 -10.17 -7.50 -4.78
N GLY A 220 -11.33 -7.76 -5.39
CA GLY A 220 -11.43 -7.98 -6.84
C GLY A 220 -10.99 -6.78 -7.69
N TYR A 221 -11.04 -5.57 -7.12
CA TYR A 221 -10.63 -4.33 -7.80
C TYR A 221 -9.14 -3.99 -7.61
N PHE A 222 -8.45 -4.64 -6.68
CA PHE A 222 -7.11 -4.26 -6.21
C PHE A 222 -6.07 -5.39 -6.32
N TYR A 223 -6.29 -6.35 -7.23
CA TYR A 223 -5.40 -7.52 -7.34
C TYR A 223 -3.92 -7.15 -7.58
N ASN A 224 -3.67 -6.11 -8.38
CA ASN A 224 -2.32 -5.61 -8.69
C ASN A 224 -1.88 -4.43 -7.81
N ASP A 225 -2.63 -4.09 -6.76
CA ASP A 225 -2.29 -2.96 -5.89
C ASP A 225 -1.44 -3.45 -4.70
N ASP A 226 -0.17 -3.06 -4.71
CA ASP A 226 0.81 -3.50 -3.72
C ASP A 226 0.47 -3.02 -2.30
N THR A 227 -0.07 -1.81 -2.14
CA THR A 227 -0.44 -1.26 -0.83
C THR A 227 -1.66 -1.99 -0.26
N PHE A 228 -2.64 -2.30 -1.10
CA PHE A 228 -3.77 -3.13 -0.73
C PHE A 228 -3.33 -4.54 -0.33
N ASN A 229 -2.50 -5.18 -1.16
CA ASN A 229 -1.99 -6.53 -0.90
C ASN A 229 -1.19 -6.57 0.41
N PHE A 230 -0.38 -5.54 0.68
CA PHE A 230 0.36 -5.42 1.93
C PHE A 230 -0.56 -5.41 3.15
N ASN A 231 -1.55 -4.52 3.18
CA ASN A 231 -2.50 -4.43 4.29
C ASN A 231 -3.33 -5.71 4.41
N TYR A 232 -3.79 -6.27 3.28
CA TYR A 232 -4.57 -7.50 3.26
C TYR A 232 -3.79 -8.69 3.83
N ALA A 233 -2.52 -8.85 3.44
CA ALA A 233 -1.64 -9.90 3.94
C ALA A 233 -1.36 -9.74 5.45
N GLN A 234 -1.14 -8.51 5.93
CA GLN A 234 -1.00 -8.24 7.37
C GLN A 234 -2.24 -8.67 8.16
N ALA A 235 -3.43 -8.28 7.71
CA ALA A 235 -4.69 -8.67 8.36
C ALA A 235 -4.87 -10.20 8.38
N LYS A 236 -4.55 -10.89 7.28
CA LYS A 236 -4.55 -12.36 7.21
C LYS A 236 -3.56 -12.99 8.18
N ALA A 237 -2.33 -12.47 8.25
CA ALA A 237 -1.29 -12.98 9.13
C ALA A 237 -1.64 -12.83 10.62
N VAL A 238 -2.28 -11.72 11.00
CA VAL A 238 -2.74 -11.50 12.39
C VAL A 238 -3.78 -12.54 12.80
N LEU A 239 -4.70 -12.90 11.90
CA LEU A 239 -5.73 -13.92 12.17
C LEU A 239 -5.22 -15.38 12.03
N GLY A 240 -3.91 -15.58 11.84
CA GLY A 240 -3.31 -16.91 11.72
C GLY A 240 -3.44 -17.56 10.34
N ASN A 241 -3.94 -16.85 9.33
CA ASN A 241 -4.06 -17.33 7.95
C ASN A 241 -2.72 -17.20 7.21
N TYR A 242 -1.65 -17.80 7.76
CA TYR A 242 -0.27 -17.58 7.31
C TYR A 242 0.01 -18.07 5.90
N LYS A 243 -0.68 -19.11 5.42
CA LYS A 243 -0.51 -19.62 4.04
C LYS A 243 -0.96 -18.60 3.01
N GLU A 244 -2.20 -18.12 3.14
CA GLU A 244 -2.74 -17.10 2.24
C GLU A 244 -1.99 -15.77 2.40
N ALA A 245 -1.58 -15.40 3.62
CA ALA A 245 -0.78 -14.20 3.84
C ALA A 245 0.57 -14.27 3.11
N GLU A 246 1.26 -15.42 3.15
CA GLU A 246 2.51 -15.64 2.41
C GLU A 246 2.29 -15.44 0.91
N GLU A 247 1.26 -16.06 0.33
CA GLU A 247 0.93 -15.94 -1.10
C GLU A 247 0.70 -14.48 -1.50
N VAL A 248 -0.08 -13.73 -0.70
CA VAL A 248 -0.36 -12.31 -0.98
C VAL A 248 0.87 -11.43 -0.81
N PHE A 249 1.70 -11.64 0.22
CA PHE A 249 2.95 -10.89 0.36
C PHE A 249 3.86 -11.07 -0.85
N LEU A 250 3.93 -12.28 -1.40
CA LEU A 250 4.75 -12.57 -2.59
C LEU A 250 4.23 -11.96 -3.90
N LEU A 251 2.98 -11.47 -3.94
CA LEU A 251 2.47 -10.71 -5.09
C LEU A 251 3.08 -9.30 -5.18
N ILE A 252 3.55 -8.75 -4.06
CA ILE A 252 4.01 -7.37 -3.95
C ILE A 252 5.28 -7.15 -4.79
N GLN A 253 5.25 -6.15 -5.68
CA GLN A 253 6.38 -5.82 -6.55
C GLN A 253 7.15 -4.56 -6.12
N ASN A 254 6.49 -3.64 -5.42
CA ASN A 254 7.07 -2.37 -4.99
C ASN A 254 8.31 -2.58 -4.10
N GLU A 255 9.47 -2.17 -4.61
CA GLU A 255 10.76 -2.33 -3.93
C GLU A 255 10.86 -1.50 -2.65
N LYS A 256 10.17 -0.37 -2.53
CA LYS A 256 10.13 0.41 -1.28
C LYS A 256 9.48 -0.42 -0.17
N ILE A 257 8.37 -1.09 -0.47
CA ILE A 257 7.68 -1.97 0.49
C ILE A 257 8.55 -3.20 0.78
N LYS A 258 9.15 -3.83 -0.23
CA LYS A 258 9.93 -5.07 -0.06
C LYS A 258 11.20 -4.88 0.78
N ASN A 259 11.79 -3.69 0.75
CA ASN A 259 12.98 -3.35 1.53
C ASN A 259 12.63 -2.81 2.93
N ASP A 260 11.36 -2.51 3.20
CA ASP A 260 10.90 -2.05 4.51
C ASP A 260 10.91 -3.18 5.55
N TYR A 261 11.38 -2.86 6.76
CA TYR A 261 11.47 -3.82 7.86
C TYR A 261 10.11 -4.44 8.21
N VAL A 262 9.02 -3.67 8.16
CA VAL A 262 7.69 -4.16 8.51
C VAL A 262 7.29 -5.28 7.56
N TYR A 263 7.50 -5.12 6.25
CA TYR A 263 7.28 -6.19 5.27
C TYR A 263 8.14 -7.41 5.54
N LEU A 264 9.46 -7.22 5.69
CA LEU A 264 10.40 -8.34 5.93
C LEU A 264 10.03 -9.12 7.20
N SER A 265 9.64 -8.42 8.26
CA SER A 265 9.25 -9.03 9.53
C SER A 265 7.97 -9.86 9.42
N TRP A 266 6.97 -9.39 8.67
CA TRP A 266 5.72 -10.11 8.44
C TRP A 266 5.90 -11.31 7.53
N LEU A 267 6.67 -11.16 6.44
CA LEU A 267 6.98 -12.26 5.54
C LEU A 267 7.78 -13.36 6.24
N ALA A 268 8.80 -12.98 7.02
CA ALA A 268 9.57 -13.93 7.84
C ALA A 268 8.67 -14.67 8.83
N ARG A 269 7.75 -13.97 9.50
CA ARG A 269 6.77 -14.61 10.38
C ARG A 269 5.89 -15.60 9.63
N CYS A 270 5.37 -15.25 8.45
CA CYS A 270 4.56 -16.17 7.64
C CYS A 270 5.36 -17.42 7.26
N TYR A 271 6.61 -17.27 6.82
CA TYR A 271 7.49 -18.41 6.54
C TYR A 271 7.69 -19.31 7.76
N ILE A 272 7.99 -18.73 8.93
CA ILE A 272 8.20 -19.51 10.16
C ILE A 272 6.92 -20.25 10.54
N MET A 273 5.77 -19.59 10.55
CA MET A 273 4.50 -20.23 10.90
C MET A 273 4.10 -21.33 9.92
N ASN A 274 4.50 -21.20 8.65
CA ASN A 274 4.33 -22.22 7.61
C ASN A 274 5.42 -23.31 7.61
N GLN A 275 6.25 -23.40 8.66
CA GLN A 275 7.34 -24.39 8.81
C GLN A 275 8.46 -24.25 7.75
N LYS A 276 8.70 -23.03 7.27
CA LYS A 276 9.73 -22.67 6.28
C LYS A 276 10.79 -21.74 6.88
N GLY A 277 11.31 -22.06 8.07
CA GLY A 277 12.31 -21.24 8.78
C GLY A 277 13.59 -20.96 7.98
N GLN A 278 13.91 -21.82 7.00
CA GLN A 278 14.98 -21.57 6.03
C GLN A 278 14.79 -20.27 5.26
N LEU A 279 13.59 -20.03 4.72
CA LEU A 279 13.32 -18.84 3.92
C LEU A 279 13.38 -17.57 4.77
N ALA A 280 12.94 -17.64 6.03
CA ALA A 280 13.10 -16.55 6.98
C ALA A 280 14.58 -16.24 7.27
N TRP A 281 15.41 -17.29 7.40
CA TRP A 281 16.86 -17.11 7.55
C TRP A 281 17.50 -16.51 6.29
N GLU A 282 17.09 -16.93 5.10
CA GLU A 282 17.55 -16.35 3.82
C GLU A 282 17.18 -14.87 3.67
N LEU A 283 16.01 -14.44 4.17
CA LEU A 283 15.67 -13.02 4.23
C LEU A 283 16.68 -12.24 5.07
N TYR A 284 17.00 -12.73 6.26
CA TYR A 284 18.01 -12.10 7.12
C TYR A 284 19.38 -12.02 6.45
N LEU A 285 19.83 -13.08 5.77
CA LEU A 285 21.13 -13.09 5.08
C LEU A 285 21.25 -12.06 3.95
N LYS A 286 20.12 -11.62 3.38
CA LYS A 286 20.09 -10.58 2.35
C LYS A 286 20.16 -9.17 2.94
N MET A 287 19.96 -9.01 4.24
CA MET A 287 20.05 -7.72 4.92
C MET A 287 21.51 -7.38 5.26
N GLY A 288 21.85 -6.09 5.15
CA GLY A 288 23.07 -5.57 5.74
C GLY A 288 22.96 -5.44 7.26
N THR A 289 24.08 -5.15 7.93
CA THR A 289 24.11 -4.89 9.37
C THR A 289 23.35 -3.60 9.70
N SER A 290 22.20 -3.72 10.36
CA SER A 290 21.35 -2.59 10.79
C SER A 290 20.55 -2.94 12.05
N SER A 291 19.91 -1.94 12.68
CA SER A 291 18.93 -2.15 13.77
C SER A 291 17.79 -3.08 13.34
N ASP A 292 17.37 -2.99 12.09
CA ASP A 292 16.29 -3.79 11.53
C ASP A 292 16.73 -5.24 11.35
N SER A 293 17.97 -5.46 10.91
CA SER A 293 18.54 -6.80 10.82
C SER A 293 18.61 -7.48 12.19
N PHE A 294 18.93 -6.73 13.26
CA PHE A 294 18.94 -7.22 14.62
C PHE A 294 17.53 -7.56 15.11
N SER A 295 16.57 -6.68 14.84
CA SER A 295 15.15 -6.90 15.19
C SER A 295 14.55 -8.11 14.47
N LEU A 296 14.88 -8.29 13.18
CA LEU A 296 14.47 -9.46 12.41
C LEU A 296 15.09 -10.74 12.97
N LEU A 297 16.36 -10.69 13.36
CA LEU A 297 17.07 -11.83 13.94
C LEU A 297 16.43 -12.26 15.29
N GLN A 298 16.04 -11.30 16.13
CA GLN A 298 15.27 -11.57 17.35
C GLN A 298 13.91 -12.22 17.05
N LEU A 299 13.21 -11.75 16.01
CA LEU A 299 11.95 -12.34 15.56
C LEU A 299 12.16 -13.80 15.14
N ILE A 300 13.14 -14.06 14.26
CA ILE A 300 13.46 -15.41 13.78
C ILE A 300 13.84 -16.33 14.94
N ALA A 301 14.68 -15.87 15.87
CA ALA A 301 15.10 -16.65 17.02
C ALA A 301 13.90 -17.11 17.87
N ASN A 302 13.02 -16.17 18.21
CA ASN A 302 11.89 -16.44 19.10
C ASN A 302 10.77 -17.24 18.42
N ASP A 303 10.37 -16.85 17.20
CA ASP A 303 9.26 -17.49 16.51
C ASP A 303 9.66 -18.90 16.04
N CYS A 304 10.88 -19.11 15.53
CA CYS A 304 11.36 -20.47 15.22
C CYS A 304 11.42 -21.35 16.46
N TYR A 305 11.85 -20.81 17.61
CA TYR A 305 11.90 -21.57 18.86
C TYR A 305 10.50 -22.04 19.28
N LYS A 306 9.52 -21.14 19.26
CA LYS A 306 8.11 -21.46 19.57
C LYS A 306 7.52 -22.49 18.62
N MET A 307 7.86 -22.42 17.34
CA MET A 307 7.36 -23.33 16.31
C MET A 307 8.13 -24.66 16.22
N GLY A 308 9.11 -24.89 17.10
CA GLY A 308 9.91 -26.12 17.13
C GLY A 308 10.97 -26.24 16.03
N GLN A 309 11.20 -25.16 15.27
CA GLN A 309 12.24 -25.08 14.23
C GLN A 309 13.59 -24.71 14.86
N PHE A 310 14.04 -25.57 15.78
CA PHE A 310 15.13 -25.27 16.69
C PHE A 310 16.47 -25.01 15.99
N TYR A 311 16.70 -25.59 14.82
CA TYR A 311 17.92 -25.36 14.05
C TYR A 311 18.11 -23.88 13.68
N TYR A 312 17.08 -23.27 13.07
CA TYR A 312 17.12 -21.85 12.71
C TYR A 312 17.07 -20.95 13.94
N ALA A 313 16.35 -21.35 15.00
CA ALA A 313 16.37 -20.64 16.27
C ALA A 313 17.80 -20.59 16.88
N ALA A 314 18.51 -21.71 16.90
CA ALA A 314 19.87 -21.80 17.43
C ALA A 314 20.86 -20.95 16.63
N LYS A 315 20.76 -20.93 15.30
CA LYS A 315 21.56 -20.06 14.43
C LYS A 315 21.30 -18.58 14.72
N ALA A 316 20.03 -18.20 14.88
CA ALA A 316 19.66 -16.84 15.18
C ALA A 316 20.15 -16.39 16.57
N PHE A 317 19.99 -17.24 17.61
CA PHE A 317 20.54 -16.95 18.93
C PHE A 317 22.08 -16.90 18.95
N ASP A 318 22.78 -17.75 18.18
CA ASP A 318 24.24 -17.69 18.04
C ASP A 318 24.70 -16.37 17.40
N ALA A 319 23.98 -15.90 16.38
CA ALA A 319 24.26 -14.60 15.77
C ALA A 319 23.94 -13.44 16.71
N LEU A 320 22.86 -13.49 17.49
CA LEU A 320 22.52 -12.48 18.50
C LEU A 320 23.56 -12.42 19.63
N GLU A 321 24.03 -13.57 20.13
CA GLU A 321 25.08 -13.66 21.16
C GLU A 321 26.38 -12.99 20.71
N LYS A 322 26.72 -13.07 19.41
CA LYS A 322 27.89 -12.40 18.84
C LYS A 322 27.72 -10.88 18.73
N LEU A 323 26.50 -10.43 18.41
CA LEU A 323 26.18 -9.00 18.26
C LEU A 323 26.03 -8.31 19.62
N ASP A 324 25.52 -9.01 20.63
CA ASP A 324 25.31 -8.50 21.98
C ASP A 324 25.69 -9.55 23.04
N PRO A 325 27.00 -9.67 23.36
CA PRO A 325 27.52 -10.65 24.31
C PRO A 325 27.07 -10.43 25.77
N GLY A 326 26.51 -9.25 26.10
CA GLY A 326 26.05 -8.92 27.45
C GLY A 326 24.65 -9.44 27.76
N SER A 327 23.94 -9.98 26.77
CA SER A 327 22.55 -10.42 26.88
C SER A 327 22.40 -11.92 27.17
N ASN A 328 21.21 -12.32 27.59
CA ASN A 328 20.87 -13.70 28.00
C ASN A 328 20.52 -14.63 26.81
N TYR A 329 21.01 -14.36 25.59
CA TYR A 329 20.73 -15.19 24.40
C TYR A 329 21.25 -16.62 24.51
N TRP A 330 22.25 -16.85 25.38
CA TRP A 330 22.74 -18.19 25.71
C TRP A 330 21.61 -19.15 26.13
N GLU A 331 20.65 -18.71 26.94
CA GLU A 331 19.58 -19.57 27.44
C GLU A 331 18.68 -20.08 26.30
N GLY A 332 18.35 -19.19 25.36
CA GLY A 332 17.60 -19.52 24.14
C GLY A 332 18.40 -20.44 23.22
N LYS A 333 19.68 -20.15 23.00
CA LYS A 333 20.60 -20.98 22.21
C LYS A 333 20.75 -22.38 22.78
N ARG A 334 20.97 -22.50 24.10
CA ARG A 334 21.08 -23.77 24.82
C ARG A 334 19.81 -24.58 24.65
N GLY A 335 18.64 -23.97 24.88
CA GLY A 335 17.34 -24.61 24.70
C GLY A 335 17.15 -25.12 23.27
N ALA A 336 17.51 -24.30 22.27
CA ALA A 336 17.38 -24.67 20.87
C ALA A 336 18.31 -25.84 20.50
N CYS A 337 19.59 -25.79 20.90
CA CYS A 337 20.54 -26.89 20.67
C CYS A 337 20.07 -28.21 21.28
N VAL A 338 19.54 -28.19 22.50
CA VAL A 338 18.96 -29.38 23.15
C VAL A 338 17.68 -29.82 22.44
N GLY A 339 16.86 -28.89 21.98
CA GLY A 339 15.66 -29.17 21.17
C GLY A 339 15.99 -29.87 19.85
N ILE A 340 17.03 -29.43 19.14
CA ILE A 340 17.53 -30.12 17.94
C ILE A 340 17.93 -31.56 18.29
N PHE A 341 18.69 -31.74 19.37
CA PHE A 341 19.08 -33.08 19.80
C PHE A 341 17.88 -33.96 20.15
N GLN A 342 16.86 -33.42 20.81
CA GLN A 342 15.60 -34.12 21.06
C GLN A 342 14.91 -34.56 19.75
N LEU A 343 14.90 -33.72 18.72
CA LEU A 343 14.34 -34.08 17.41
C LEU A 343 15.16 -35.17 16.71
N ILE A 344 16.50 -35.17 16.85
CA ILE A 344 17.37 -36.24 16.36
C ILE A 344 17.04 -37.56 17.05
N LEU A 345 16.86 -37.55 18.37
CA LEU A 345 16.46 -38.74 19.14
C LEU A 345 15.09 -39.27 18.70
N ALA A 346 14.19 -38.37 18.30
CA ALA A 346 12.86 -38.70 17.78
C ALA A 346 12.85 -39.07 16.28
N ASN A 347 14.01 -39.15 15.61
CA ASN A 347 14.16 -39.36 14.16
C ASN A 347 13.39 -38.35 13.29
N LYS A 348 13.20 -37.12 13.78
CA LYS A 348 12.59 -36.00 13.04
C LYS A 348 13.62 -35.10 12.37
N GLU A 349 14.88 -35.21 12.77
CA GLU A 349 16.02 -34.48 12.21
C GLU A 349 17.14 -35.48 11.85
N PRO A 350 17.95 -35.20 10.81
CA PRO A 350 19.08 -36.04 10.46
C PRO A 350 20.11 -36.06 11.60
N LYS A 351 20.78 -37.20 11.78
CA LYS A 351 21.81 -37.35 12.82
C LYS A 351 23.04 -36.49 12.52
N GLU A 352 23.25 -36.17 11.25
CA GLU A 352 24.33 -35.34 10.73
C GLU A 352 24.25 -33.90 11.25
N THR A 353 23.03 -33.40 11.52
CA THR A 353 22.79 -32.07 12.10
C THR A 353 23.49 -31.90 13.45
N LEU A 354 23.78 -33.01 14.15
CA LEU A 354 24.54 -32.98 15.41
C LEU A 354 25.91 -32.33 15.27
N LYS A 355 26.57 -32.45 14.11
CA LYS A 355 27.85 -31.80 13.83
C LYS A 355 27.73 -30.28 13.93
N GLU A 356 26.65 -29.73 13.38
CA GLU A 356 26.37 -28.30 13.38
C GLU A 356 25.97 -27.80 14.76
N VAL A 357 25.18 -28.57 15.51
CA VAL A 357 24.84 -28.28 16.92
C VAL A 357 26.10 -28.14 17.76
N LEU A 358 27.06 -29.05 17.59
CA LEU A 358 28.34 -28.98 18.30
C LEU A 358 29.15 -27.74 17.91
N ALA A 359 29.10 -27.30 16.65
CA ALA A 359 29.76 -26.08 16.22
C ALA A 359 29.12 -24.83 16.87
N LEU A 360 27.77 -24.76 16.89
CA LEU A 360 27.05 -23.67 17.54
C LEU A 360 27.34 -23.59 19.04
N LEU A 361 27.36 -24.73 19.74
CA LEU A 361 27.66 -24.77 21.18
C LEU A 361 29.08 -24.29 21.48
N ARG A 362 30.08 -24.68 20.68
CA ARG A 362 31.49 -24.28 20.88
C ARG A 362 31.72 -22.78 20.73
N ASN A 363 30.85 -22.08 20.02
CA ASN A 363 30.97 -20.63 19.84
C ASN A 363 30.61 -19.84 21.11
N SER A 364 30.08 -20.48 22.16
CA SER A 364 29.73 -19.81 23.42
C SER A 364 30.83 -19.97 24.47
N GLY A 365 31.07 -18.92 25.25
CA GLY A 365 31.99 -18.92 26.39
C GLY A 365 31.40 -19.52 27.68
N ASN A 366 30.19 -20.07 27.64
CA ASN A 366 29.51 -20.56 28.85
C ASN A 366 30.09 -21.90 29.34
N PRO A 367 30.46 -22.05 30.64
CA PRO A 367 31.00 -23.29 31.19
C PRO A 367 30.10 -24.52 31.03
N GLN A 368 28.78 -24.34 30.90
CA GLN A 368 27.82 -25.43 30.70
C GLN A 368 27.99 -26.14 29.34
N VAL A 369 28.60 -25.47 28.35
CA VAL A 369 28.83 -26.00 27.00
C VAL A 369 29.57 -27.34 27.05
N GLU A 370 30.64 -27.44 27.84
CA GLU A 370 31.49 -28.64 27.93
C GLU A 370 30.71 -29.87 28.38
N TYR A 371 29.82 -29.70 29.36
CA TYR A 371 28.98 -30.78 29.86
C TYR A 371 28.00 -31.27 28.78
N ILE A 372 27.35 -30.34 28.06
CA ILE A 372 26.42 -30.66 26.98
C ILE A 372 27.15 -31.38 25.84
N ILE A 373 28.28 -30.83 25.39
CA ILE A 373 29.10 -31.42 24.32
C ILE A 373 29.55 -32.84 24.67
N ARG A 374 29.96 -33.08 25.93
CA ARG A 374 30.36 -34.42 26.39
C ARG A 374 29.22 -35.44 26.25
N ILE A 375 28.00 -35.07 26.62
CA ILE A 375 26.81 -35.93 26.48
C ILE A 375 26.52 -36.21 25.01
N LEU A 376 26.48 -35.17 24.17
CA LEU A 376 26.19 -35.29 22.74
C LEU A 376 27.22 -36.19 22.03
N ARG A 377 28.51 -36.02 22.34
CA ARG A 377 29.60 -36.86 21.78
C ARG A 377 29.49 -38.31 22.22
N LYS A 378 29.12 -38.57 23.48
CA LYS A 378 28.91 -39.94 23.99
C LYS A 378 27.80 -40.63 23.19
N TRP A 379 26.65 -39.96 23.05
CA TRP A 379 25.53 -40.49 22.27
C TRP A 379 25.92 -40.74 20.80
N ALA A 380 26.64 -39.81 20.18
CA ALA A 380 27.09 -39.96 18.79
C ALA A 380 27.99 -41.18 18.60
N LYS A 381 28.93 -41.42 19.53
CA LYS A 381 29.80 -42.60 19.54
C LYS A 381 28.99 -43.89 19.67
N ASP A 382 28.07 -43.94 20.63
CA ASP A 382 27.22 -45.10 20.90
C ASP A 382 26.32 -45.44 19.69
N ASN A 383 25.97 -44.44 18.88
CA ASN A 383 25.09 -44.56 17.71
C ASN A 383 25.82 -44.53 16.36
N ARG A 384 27.16 -44.62 16.35
CA ARG A 384 28.02 -44.61 15.15
C ARG A 384 27.81 -43.41 14.22
N VAL A 385 27.51 -42.24 14.80
CA VAL A 385 27.39 -40.97 14.06
C VAL A 385 28.79 -40.36 13.93
N LEU A 386 29.23 -40.09 12.70
CA LEU A 386 30.50 -39.45 12.42
C LEU A 386 30.40 -37.95 12.71
N LEU A 387 31.25 -37.45 13.60
CA LEU A 387 31.31 -36.03 13.99
C LEU A 387 32.53 -35.29 13.42
N SER A 388 33.31 -35.96 12.55
CA SER A 388 34.50 -35.41 11.86
C SER A 388 34.13 -34.33 10.87
#